data_AF-A0A450ZT28-F1
#
_entry.id   AF-A0A450ZT28-F1
#
_cell.length_a   1.000
_cell.length_b   1.000
_cell.length_c   1.000
_cell.angle_alpha   90.00
_cell.angle_beta   90.00
_cell.angle_gamma   90.00
#
_symmetry.space_group_name_H-M   'P 1'
#
loop_
_entity.id
_entity.type
_entity.pdbx_description
1 polymer ?
#
loop_
_entity_poly.entity_id
_entity_poly.type
_entity_poly.pdbx_seq_one_letter_code
_entity_poly.pdbx_strand_id
1 'polypeptide(L)' 'MNCRGSKGLGYATYACPDHPDRITRIPGTCKSRFCPVRAKVQVDKRVADMNRLFPNCPYSHITFTVPSQFRIAVA' A
#
# COMPACT_ATOMS: atom_id res chain seq x y z
N MET A 1 2.16 -11.43 -5.54
CA MET A 1 3.58 -11.25 -5.11
C MET A 1 3.58 -10.96 -3.62
N ASN A 2 4.18 -11.81 -2.79
CA ASN A 2 4.17 -11.63 -1.34
C ASN A 2 5.62 -11.45 -0.85
N CYS A 3 5.93 -10.35 -0.14
CA CYS A 3 7.22 -10.09 0.53
C CYS A 3 7.44 -11.07 1.74
N ARG A 4 6.75 -12.24 1.75
CA ARG A 4 6.73 -13.32 2.78
C ARG A 4 7.64 -14.51 2.42
N GLY A 5 8.58 -14.33 1.49
CA GLY A 5 9.48 -15.39 1.07
C GLY A 5 10.59 -15.66 2.10
N SER A 6 10.67 -16.90 2.59
CA SER A 6 11.68 -17.36 3.54
C SER A 6 13.12 -17.19 3.05
N LYS A 7 13.35 -17.12 1.73
CA LYS A 7 14.68 -17.16 1.13
C LYS A 7 15.59 -15.96 1.46
N GLY A 8 15.05 -14.81 1.88
CA GLY A 8 15.86 -13.60 2.15
C GLY A 8 15.71 -13.00 3.55
N LEU A 9 14.62 -13.29 4.25
CA LEU A 9 14.31 -12.68 5.57
C LEU A 9 14.20 -13.71 6.70
N GLY A 10 14.39 -14.99 6.40
CA GLY A 10 14.25 -16.08 7.36
C GLY A 10 12.83 -16.25 7.88
N TYR A 11 12.70 -16.97 8.99
CA TYR A 11 11.45 -17.22 9.68
C TYR A 11 11.71 -17.34 11.19
N ALA A 12 10.75 -16.90 12.00
CA ALA A 12 10.73 -17.16 13.43
C ALA A 12 9.95 -18.46 13.69
N THR A 13 10.42 -19.25 14.64
CA THR A 13 9.83 -20.54 14.99
C THR A 13 9.30 -20.47 16.41
N TYR A 14 8.04 -20.80 16.60
CA TYR A 14 7.37 -20.80 17.89
C TYR A 14 6.86 -22.20 18.20
N ALA A 15 7.09 -22.69 19.40
CA ALA A 15 6.54 -23.93 19.91
C ALA A 15 5.55 -23.63 21.03
N CYS A 16 4.45 -24.37 21.09
CA CYS A 16 3.52 -24.31 22.21
C CYS A 16 4.18 -24.98 23.42
N PRO A 17 4.14 -24.38 24.63
CA PRO A 17 4.72 -25.00 25.84
C PRO A 17 4.08 -26.36 26.18
N ASP A 18 2.78 -26.51 25.93
CA ASP A 18 2.02 -27.73 26.25
C ASP A 18 2.09 -28.79 25.14
N HIS A 19 2.50 -28.39 23.92
CA HIS A 19 2.60 -29.24 22.74
C HIS A 19 3.90 -28.92 21.98
N PRO A 20 5.05 -29.42 22.45
CA PRO A 20 6.37 -29.09 21.89
C PRO A 20 6.56 -29.61 20.47
N ASP A 21 5.77 -30.59 20.05
CA ASP A 21 5.69 -31.12 18.68
C ASP A 21 5.01 -30.15 17.70
N ARG A 22 4.16 -29.24 18.19
CA ARG A 22 3.42 -28.30 17.36
C ARG A 22 4.22 -27.02 17.12
N ILE A 23 5.05 -27.05 16.10
CA ILE A 23 5.92 -25.95 15.70
C ILE A 23 5.26 -25.07 14.63
N THR A 24 5.07 -23.78 14.94
CA THR A 24 4.57 -22.77 13.99
C THR A 24 5.72 -21.92 13.45
N ARG A 25 5.85 -21.86 12.11
CA ARG A 25 6.86 -21.04 11.44
C ARG A 25 6.22 -19.77 10.87
N ILE A 26 6.68 -18.62 11.35
CA ILE A 26 6.23 -17.30 10.91
C ILE A 26 7.32 -16.69 10.01
N PRO A 27 7.08 -16.56 8.69
CA PRO A 27 8.09 -15.98 7.80
C PRO A 27 8.34 -14.51 8.12
N GLY A 28 9.61 -14.11 8.05
CA GLY A 28 10.02 -12.72 8.12
C GLY A 28 9.34 -11.92 7.00
N THR A 29 8.93 -10.70 7.31
CA THR A 29 8.31 -9.82 6.32
C THR A 29 9.10 -8.53 6.20
N CYS A 30 9.32 -8.08 4.97
CA CYS A 30 9.99 -6.81 4.75
C CYS A 30 9.14 -5.70 5.39
N LYS A 31 9.73 -4.95 6.33
CA LYS A 31 9.11 -3.77 6.95
C LYS A 31 9.52 -2.46 6.27
N SER A 32 10.35 -2.53 5.24
CA SER A 32 10.76 -1.35 4.47
C SER A 32 9.58 -0.77 3.71
N ARG A 33 9.41 0.55 3.83
CA ARG A 33 8.51 1.36 2.99
C ARG A 33 8.90 1.33 1.51
N PHE A 34 10.11 0.89 1.19
CA PHE A 34 10.63 0.75 -0.16
C PHE A 34 10.41 -0.66 -0.76
N CYS A 35 9.90 -1.66 -0.02
CA CYS A 35 9.53 -2.95 -0.66
C CYS A 35 8.36 -2.68 -1.62
N PRO A 36 8.50 -2.96 -2.93
CA PRO A 36 7.46 -2.67 -3.92
C PRO A 36 6.15 -3.43 -3.63
N VAL A 37 6.25 -4.63 -3.07
CA VAL A 37 5.08 -5.42 -2.65
C VAL A 37 4.32 -4.74 -1.51
N ARG A 38 5.02 -4.18 -0.51
CA ARG A 38 4.40 -3.46 0.61
C ARG A 38 3.83 -2.12 0.15
N ALA A 39 4.56 -1.42 -0.72
CA ALA A 39 4.11 -0.17 -1.33
C ALA A 39 2.78 -0.39 -2.07
N LYS A 40 2.67 -1.46 -2.86
CA LYS A 40 1.42 -1.83 -3.55
C LYS A 40 0.25 -2.02 -2.57
N VAL A 41 0.46 -2.78 -1.49
CA VAL A 41 -0.58 -2.98 -0.46
C VAL A 41 -1.03 -1.65 0.16
N GLN A 42 -0.09 -0.73 0.40
CA GLN A 42 -0.43 0.60 0.95
C GLN A 42 -1.21 1.46 -0.06
N VAL A 43 -0.83 1.40 -1.34
CA VAL A 43 -1.54 2.09 -2.42
C VAL A 43 -2.97 1.56 -2.54
N ASP A 44 -3.16 0.23 -2.57
CA ASP A 44 -4.49 -0.38 -2.65
C ASP A 44 -5.41 0.08 -1.50
N LYS A 45 -4.88 0.09 -0.26
CA LYS A 45 -5.62 0.60 0.90
C LYS A 45 -6.01 2.06 0.73
N ARG A 46 -5.06 2.91 0.31
CA ARG A 46 -5.31 4.33 0.09
C ARG A 46 -6.37 4.56 -0.98
N VAL A 47 -6.35 3.81 -2.09
CA VAL A 47 -7.38 3.89 -3.14
C VAL A 47 -8.74 3.50 -2.59
N ALA A 48 -8.83 2.41 -1.82
CA ALA A 48 -10.07 1.99 -1.19
C ALA A 48 -10.63 3.05 -0.22
N ASP A 49 -9.77 3.68 0.57
CA ASP A 49 -10.17 4.74 1.49
C ASP A 49 -10.63 6.00 0.76
N MET A 50 -9.95 6.42 -0.31
CA MET A 50 -10.40 7.53 -1.16
C MET A 50 -11.78 7.23 -1.76
N ASN A 51 -11.98 6.02 -2.29
CA ASN A 51 -13.27 5.62 -2.87
C ASN A 51 -14.41 5.59 -1.85
N ARG A 52 -14.12 5.41 -0.55
CA ARG A 52 -15.13 5.53 0.52
C ARG A 52 -15.51 6.97 0.84
N LEU A 53 -14.58 7.90 0.67
CA LEU A 53 -14.80 9.32 0.95
C LEU A 53 -15.66 9.98 -0.13
N PHE A 54 -15.55 9.53 -1.38
CA PHE A 54 -16.33 10.10 -2.46
C PHE A 54 -17.74 9.47 -2.56
N PRO A 55 -18.80 10.29 -2.69
CA PRO A 55 -20.16 9.77 -2.89
C PRO A 55 -20.27 9.07 -4.24
N ASN A 56 -21.06 7.99 -4.32
CA ASN A 56 -21.28 7.23 -5.55
C ASN A 56 -22.21 7.99 -6.51
N CYS A 57 -21.70 9.03 -7.17
CA CYS A 57 -22.42 9.87 -8.12
C CYS A 57 -21.52 10.29 -9.30
N PRO A 58 -22.11 10.77 -10.41
CA PRO A 58 -21.34 11.36 -11.50
C PRO A 58 -20.53 12.57 -11.02
N TYR A 59 -19.23 12.64 -11.38
CA TYR A 59 -18.37 13.77 -11.06
C TYR A 59 -18.21 14.70 -12.26
N SER A 60 -18.29 16.01 -12.01
CA SER A 60 -17.88 17.03 -12.98
C SER A 60 -16.39 17.33 -12.80
N HIS A 61 -15.58 17.07 -13.83
CA HIS A 61 -14.18 17.48 -13.81
C HIS A 61 -14.09 18.99 -14.02
N ILE A 62 -13.79 19.73 -12.96
CA ILE A 62 -13.62 21.18 -13.00
C ILE A 62 -12.12 21.49 -13.07
N THR A 63 -11.68 22.10 -14.16
CA THR A 63 -10.33 22.66 -14.27
C THR A 63 -10.34 24.11 -13.81
N PHE A 64 -9.52 24.45 -12.81
CA PHE A 64 -9.21 25.85 -12.52
C PHE A 64 -8.20 26.35 -13.55
N THR A 65 -8.70 26.76 -14.71
CA THR A 65 -7.84 27.37 -15.72
C THR A 65 -7.33 28.69 -15.17
N VAL A 66 -6.02 28.92 -15.30
CA VAL A 66 -5.38 30.17 -14.87
C VAL A 66 -6.15 31.35 -15.50
N PRO A 67 -6.62 32.32 -14.70
CA PRO A 67 -7.28 33.51 -15.21
C PRO A 67 -6.43 34.21 -16.28
N SER A 68 -7.08 34.78 -17.31
CA SER A 68 -6.37 35.33 -18.48
C SER A 68 -5.32 36.38 -18.10
N GLN A 69 -5.56 37.15 -17.04
CA GLN A 69 -4.64 38.17 -16.53
C GLN A 69 -3.30 37.62 -16.00
N PHE A 70 -3.21 36.31 -15.73
CA PHE A 70 -2.00 35.65 -15.26
C PHE A 70 -1.35 34.76 -16.33
N ARG A 71 -1.90 34.72 -17.56
CA ARG A 71 -1.30 33.98 -18.67
C ARG A 71 -0.26 34.88 -19.33
N ILE A 72 1.01 34.47 -19.30
CA ILE A 72 2.06 35.14 -20.07
C ILE A 72 1.79 34.86 -21.54
N ALA A 73 1.50 35.90 -22.32
CA ALA A 73 1.42 35.81 -23.76
C ALA A 73 2.85 35.68 -24.31
N VAL A 74 3.22 34.49 -24.77
CA VAL A 74 4.39 34.34 -25.65
C VAL A 74 3.87 34.67 -27.06
N ALA A 75 4.32 35.81 -27.58
CA ALA A 75 4.04 36.27 -28.94
C ALA A 75 4.80 35.42 -29.97
#